data_AF-A0A822EQZ5-F1
#
_entry.id   AF-A0A822EQZ5-F1
#
_cell.length_a   1.000
_cell.length_b   1.000
_cell.length_c   1.000
_cell.angle_alpha   90.00
_cell.angle_beta   90.00
_cell.angle_gamma   90.00
#
_symmetry.space_group_name_H-M   'P 1'
#
loop_
_entity.id
_entity.type
_entity.pdbx_description
1 polymer ?
#
loop_
_entity_poly.entity_id
_entity_poly.type
_entity_poly.pdbx_seq_one_letter_code
_entity_poly.pdbx_strand_id
1 'polypeptide(L)'
;LSAILGVLNTSSVLKAIPDSMKRSEGDFMSLLNVMNEILLVRKSVSAQQFRLSKVCQAKKLTAISHVLKQALRRYVSLEKSFNLSSEYREKAQVSSDDWESIAKSLLNGYGENVFVSMKELQGKTHLFTRYSPPKEDVAVLDLQSTLIRAITSSPVSLVIARDIRFSSSIRATAVLSFVGEIKSQWIAY
;
A
#
# COMPACT_ATOMS: atom_id res chain seq x y z
N LEU A 1 8.41 -2.83 1.93
CA LEU A 1 7.14 -2.83 1.15
C LEU A 1 7.04 -3.99 0.14
N SER A 2 8.02 -4.20 -0.75
CA SER A 2 7.96 -5.23 -1.81
C SER A 2 7.71 -6.67 -1.31
N ALA A 3 8.17 -6.99 -0.10
CA ALA A 3 7.94 -8.31 0.51
C ALA A 3 6.46 -8.59 0.82
N ILE A 4 5.71 -7.62 1.34
CA ILE A 4 4.29 -7.80 1.67
C ILE A 4 3.43 -7.66 0.42
N LEU A 5 3.71 -6.70 -0.47
CA LEU A 5 2.97 -6.58 -1.74
C LEU A 5 3.08 -7.85 -2.58
N GLY A 6 4.26 -8.46 -2.67
CA GLY A 6 4.48 -9.67 -3.47
C GLY A 6 3.79 -10.95 -2.95
N VAL A 7 3.06 -10.90 -1.84
CA VAL A 7 2.26 -12.03 -1.33
C VAL A 7 0.77 -11.69 -1.16
N LEU A 8 0.39 -10.44 -1.44
CA LEU A 8 -0.99 -9.98 -1.32
C LEU A 8 -1.75 -10.22 -2.62
N ASN A 9 -2.87 -10.93 -2.50
CA ASN A 9 -3.81 -11.21 -3.59
C ASN A 9 -5.18 -10.55 -3.38
N THR A 10 -5.47 -10.05 -2.18
CA THR A 10 -6.74 -9.40 -1.85
C THR A 10 -6.51 -8.25 -0.85
N SER A 11 -7.33 -7.21 -0.96
CA SER A 11 -7.35 -6.06 -0.05
C SER A 11 -7.90 -6.38 1.35
N SER A 12 -8.48 -7.58 1.57
CA SER A 12 -9.08 -8.00 2.84
C SER A 12 -8.16 -7.86 4.05
N VAL A 13 -6.85 -7.93 3.80
CA VAL A 13 -5.80 -7.70 4.80
C VAL A 13 -5.89 -6.31 5.41
N LEU A 14 -6.26 -5.28 4.64
CA LEU A 14 -6.35 -3.89 5.11
C LEU A 14 -7.40 -3.71 6.22
N LYS A 15 -8.52 -4.43 6.12
CA LYS A 15 -9.57 -4.42 7.16
C LYS A 15 -9.09 -5.01 8.49
N ALA A 16 -8.14 -5.94 8.44
CA ALA A 16 -7.60 -6.61 9.63
C ALA A 16 -6.42 -5.85 10.28
N ILE A 17 -5.95 -4.76 9.67
CA ILE A 17 -4.94 -3.89 10.27
C ILE A 17 -5.63 -3.00 11.32
N PRO A 18 -5.17 -2.97 12.59
CA PRO A 18 -5.68 -2.07 13.61
C PRO A 18 -5.52 -0.60 13.22
N ASP A 19 -6.46 0.24 13.62
CA ASP A 19 -6.42 1.68 13.28
C ASP A 19 -5.16 2.38 13.77
N SER A 20 -4.60 1.96 14.91
CA SER A 20 -3.33 2.47 15.44
C SER A 20 -2.12 2.21 14.54
N MET A 21 -2.23 1.30 13.57
CA MET A 21 -1.18 0.98 12.61
C MET A 21 -1.46 1.54 11.21
N LYS A 22 -2.67 2.07 10.98
CA LYS A 22 -3.03 2.71 9.70
C LYS A 22 -2.33 4.05 9.59
N ARG A 23 -1.97 4.39 8.36
CA ARG A 23 -1.22 5.61 8.00
C ARG A 23 -2.09 6.44 7.07
N SER A 24 -2.09 7.76 7.26
CA SER A 24 -2.95 8.69 6.51
C SER A 24 -2.55 8.79 5.03
N GLU A 25 -1.31 8.46 4.72
CA GLU A 25 -0.73 8.44 3.37
C GLU A 25 -1.30 7.30 2.52
N GLY A 26 -1.85 6.26 3.16
CA GLY A 26 -2.61 5.21 2.50
C GLY A 26 -2.20 3.78 2.86
N ASP A 27 -2.65 2.86 2.02
CA ASP A 27 -2.57 1.41 2.25
C ASP A 27 -1.13 0.93 2.19
N PHE A 28 -0.32 1.48 1.28
CA PHE A 28 1.11 1.15 1.17
C PHE A 28 1.86 1.44 2.47
N MET A 29 1.66 2.63 3.05
CA MET A 29 2.32 3.02 4.30
C MET A 29 1.77 2.25 5.49
N SER A 30 0.48 1.92 5.50
CA SER A 30 -0.12 1.06 6.53
C SER A 30 0.50 -0.35 6.52
N LEU A 31 0.65 -0.95 5.33
CA LEU A 31 1.31 -2.25 5.15
C LEU A 31 2.81 -2.21 5.49
N LEU A 32 3.49 -1.11 5.13
CA LEU A 32 4.88 -0.90 5.49
C LEU A 32 5.05 -0.81 7.01
N ASN A 33 4.20 -0.03 7.68
CA ASN A 33 4.21 0.12 9.13
C ASN A 33 4.01 -1.23 9.83
N VAL A 34 3.07 -2.07 9.36
CA VAL A 34 2.92 -3.44 9.88
C VAL A 34 4.20 -4.25 9.77
N MET A 35 4.88 -4.20 8.62
CA MET A 35 6.15 -4.90 8.45
C MET A 35 7.25 -4.33 9.32
N ASN A 36 7.37 -3.01 9.44
CA ASN A 36 8.37 -2.35 10.27
C ASN A 36 8.23 -2.74 11.74
N GLU A 37 7.01 -2.75 12.27
CA GLU A 37 6.72 -3.16 13.66
C GLU A 37 7.11 -4.62 13.93
N ILE A 38 6.87 -5.53 12.98
CA ILE A 38 7.28 -6.94 13.10
C ILE A 38 8.80 -7.06 13.04
N LEU A 39 9.44 -6.35 12.11
CA LEU A 39 10.89 -6.38 11.92
C LEU A 39 11.63 -5.74 13.10
N LEU A 40 11.07 -4.70 13.73
CA LEU A 40 11.58 -4.10 14.94
C LEU A 40 11.70 -5.15 16.05
N VAL A 41 10.60 -5.85 16.36
CA VAL A 41 10.61 -6.91 17.38
C VAL A 41 11.59 -8.02 17.00
N ARG A 42 11.66 -8.40 15.72
CA ARG A 42 12.60 -9.42 15.25
C ARG A 42 14.06 -9.02 15.47
N LYS A 43 14.41 -7.74 15.29
CA LYS A 43 15.76 -7.21 15.50
C LYS A 43 16.11 -7.08 16.99
N SER A 44 15.12 -6.93 17.86
CA SER A 44 15.31 -6.76 19.30
C SER A 44 15.45 -8.06 20.10
N VAL A 45 15.29 -9.23 19.48
CA VAL A 45 15.36 -10.53 20.16
C VAL A 45 16.22 -11.51 19.37
N SER A 46 16.71 -12.57 20.03
CA SER A 46 17.45 -13.62 19.33
C SER A 46 16.54 -14.39 18.36
N ALA A 47 17.13 -14.95 17.29
CA ALA A 47 16.38 -15.68 16.28
C ALA A 47 15.58 -16.86 16.85
N GLN A 48 16.09 -17.52 17.89
CA GLN A 48 15.41 -18.64 18.58
C GLN A 48 14.21 -18.19 19.42
N GLN A 49 14.20 -16.93 19.87
CA GLN A 49 13.14 -16.35 20.69
C GLN A 49 12.03 -15.71 19.85
N PHE A 50 12.33 -15.28 18.63
CA PHE A 50 11.35 -14.63 17.76
C PHE A 50 10.21 -15.60 17.40
N ARG A 51 8.99 -15.26 17.84
CA ARG A 51 7.77 -16.02 17.52
C ARG A 51 6.74 -15.09 16.89
N LEU A 52 6.62 -15.14 15.57
CA LEU A 52 5.69 -14.31 14.80
C LEU A 52 4.24 -14.40 15.32
N SER A 53 3.78 -15.59 15.73
CA SER A 53 2.43 -15.76 16.28
C SER A 53 2.17 -14.90 17.52
N LYS A 54 3.14 -14.82 18.44
CA LYS A 54 3.06 -13.97 19.65
C LYS A 54 3.06 -12.48 19.28
N VAL A 55 3.88 -12.08 18.30
CA VAL A 55 3.91 -10.70 17.79
C VAL A 55 2.56 -10.33 17.19
N CYS A 56 2.01 -11.19 16.32
CA CYS A 56 0.70 -10.97 15.71
C CYS A 56 -0.40 -10.89 16.78
N GLN A 57 -0.36 -11.73 17.82
CA GLN A 57 -1.34 -11.65 18.91
C GLN A 57 -1.24 -10.32 19.66
N ALA A 58 -0.03 -9.91 20.07
CA ALA A 58 0.20 -8.67 20.81
C ALA A 58 -0.20 -7.42 20.00
N LYS A 59 0.02 -7.45 18.68
CA LYS A 59 -0.31 -6.35 17.76
C LYS A 59 -1.72 -6.47 17.17
N LYS A 60 -2.53 -7.44 17.59
CA LYS A 60 -3.90 -7.69 17.07
C LYS A 60 -3.96 -7.98 15.55
N LEU A 61 -2.93 -8.64 15.00
CA LEU A 61 -2.79 -9.02 13.59
C LEU A 61 -3.02 -10.52 13.34
N THR A 62 -3.63 -11.25 14.28
CA THR A 62 -3.79 -12.71 14.21
C THR A 62 -4.49 -13.18 12.92
N ALA A 63 -5.50 -12.44 12.46
CA ALA A 63 -6.29 -12.76 11.26
C ALA A 63 -5.44 -12.80 9.97
N ILE A 64 -4.36 -12.01 9.92
CA ILE A 64 -3.47 -11.92 8.75
C ILE A 64 -2.10 -12.56 9.01
N SER A 65 -1.96 -13.32 10.10
CA SER A 65 -0.70 -13.98 10.48
C SER A 65 -0.14 -14.88 9.38
N HIS A 66 -1.00 -15.53 8.59
CA HIS A 66 -0.61 -16.36 7.45
C HIS A 66 0.05 -15.54 6.33
N VAL A 67 -0.50 -14.37 6.00
CA VAL A 67 0.09 -13.42 5.04
C VAL A 67 1.42 -12.90 5.56
N LEU A 68 1.47 -12.48 6.82
CA LEU A 68 2.69 -11.94 7.45
C LEU A 68 3.81 -12.98 7.50
N LYS A 69 3.48 -14.26 7.70
CA LYS A 69 4.45 -15.36 7.65
C LYS A 69 5.07 -15.49 6.25
N GLN A 70 4.27 -15.40 5.20
CA GLN A 70 4.76 -15.44 3.82
C GLN A 70 5.57 -14.19 3.48
N ALA A 71 5.09 -13.01 3.87
CA ALA A 71 5.78 -11.74 3.67
C ALA A 71 7.15 -11.73 4.37
N LEU A 72 7.25 -12.25 5.60
CA LEU A 72 8.52 -12.32 6.34
C LEU A 72 9.52 -13.28 5.69
N ARG A 73 9.06 -14.42 5.17
CA ARG A 73 9.91 -15.34 4.39
C ARG A 73 10.43 -14.66 3.12
N ARG A 74 9.54 -13.99 2.38
CA ARG A 74 9.91 -13.22 1.17
C ARG A 74 10.88 -12.10 1.51
N TYR A 75 10.69 -11.41 2.63
CA TYR A 75 11.61 -10.38 3.12
C TYR A 75 13.02 -10.93 3.31
N VAL A 76 13.18 -12.07 4.00
CA VAL A 76 14.50 -12.69 4.20
C VAL A 76 15.14 -13.09 2.88
N SER A 77 14.34 -13.60 1.93
CA SER A 77 14.82 -13.91 0.59
C SER A 77 15.33 -12.68 -0.15
N LEU A 78 14.54 -11.59 -0.15
CA LEU A 78 14.90 -10.33 -0.80
C LEU A 78 16.10 -9.67 -0.14
N GLU A 79 16.17 -9.68 1.19
CA GLU A 79 17.30 -9.15 1.96
C GLU A 79 18.60 -9.87 1.58
N LYS A 80 18.58 -11.21 1.47
CA LYS A 80 19.73 -11.97 0.97
C LYS A 80 20.10 -11.57 -0.45
N SER A 81 19.12 -11.45 -1.35
CA SER A 81 19.36 -11.04 -2.75
C SER A 81 19.94 -9.63 -2.85
N PHE A 82 19.42 -8.66 -2.11
CA PHE A 82 19.93 -7.30 -2.10
C PHE A 82 21.34 -7.21 -1.52
N ASN A 83 21.68 -8.09 -0.56
CA ASN A 83 23.03 -8.19 -0.05
C ASN A 83 24.05 -8.77 -1.04
N LEU A 84 23.64 -9.34 -2.18
CA LEU A 84 24.57 -9.83 -3.22
C LEU A 84 25.15 -8.73 -4.10
N SER A 85 24.61 -7.51 -4.07
CA SER A 85 25.07 -6.38 -4.87
C SER A 85 25.22 -5.14 -3.99
N SER A 86 26.35 -4.46 -4.07
CA SER A 86 26.59 -3.21 -3.34
C SER A 86 25.57 -2.12 -3.70
N GLU A 87 25.26 -1.98 -4.99
CA GLU A 87 24.28 -1.02 -5.49
C GLU A 87 22.87 -1.27 -4.91
N TYR A 88 22.41 -2.53 -4.94
CA TYR A 88 21.11 -2.87 -4.38
C TYR A 88 21.09 -2.80 -2.85
N ARG A 89 22.22 -3.09 -2.20
CA ARG A 89 22.37 -2.96 -0.75
C ARG A 89 22.20 -1.51 -0.30
N GLU A 90 22.87 -0.57 -0.96
CA GLU A 90 22.73 0.86 -0.66
C GLU A 90 21.29 1.34 -0.86
N LYS A 91 20.67 1.01 -1.99
CA LYS A 91 19.27 1.35 -2.28
C LYS A 91 18.28 0.73 -1.28
N ALA A 92 18.54 -0.51 -0.83
CA ALA A 92 17.67 -1.22 0.12
C ALA A 92 17.85 -0.76 1.57
N GLN A 93 18.98 -0.12 1.91
CA GLN A 93 19.29 0.40 3.24
C GLN A 93 18.79 1.83 3.47
N VAL A 94 18.24 2.49 2.45
CA VAL A 94 17.56 3.77 2.62
C VAL A 94 16.29 3.55 3.44
N SER A 95 16.44 3.65 4.76
CA SER A 95 15.35 3.70 5.72
C SER A 95 14.74 5.08 5.64
N SER A 96 13.75 5.26 4.77
CA SER A 96 12.92 6.44 4.80
C SER A 96 11.50 6.05 5.16
N ASP A 97 11.02 6.53 6.32
CA ASP A 97 9.58 6.71 6.54
C ASP A 97 9.02 7.87 5.69
N ASP A 98 9.84 8.41 4.77
CA ASP A 98 9.46 9.36 3.75
C ASP A 98 8.58 8.70 2.68
N TRP A 99 7.29 9.01 2.75
CA TRP A 99 6.32 8.59 1.77
C TRP A 99 6.63 9.13 0.37
N GLU A 100 7.23 10.33 0.21
CA GLU A 100 7.51 10.89 -1.11
C GLU A 100 8.47 10.01 -1.92
N SER A 101 9.58 9.60 -1.30
CA SER A 101 10.56 8.69 -1.91
C SER A 101 9.95 7.34 -2.30
N ILE A 102 9.06 6.80 -1.46
CA ILE A 102 8.34 5.55 -1.74
C ILE A 102 7.34 5.77 -2.88
N ALA A 103 6.58 6.86 -2.87
CA ALA A 103 5.60 7.19 -3.90
C ALA A 103 6.27 7.36 -5.27
N LYS A 104 7.41 8.05 -5.35
CA LYS A 104 8.22 8.16 -6.57
C LYS A 104 8.69 6.79 -7.07
N SER A 105 9.12 5.91 -6.16
CA SER A 105 9.48 4.54 -6.53
C SER A 105 8.29 3.72 -7.03
N LEU A 106 7.09 3.92 -6.45
CA LEU A 106 5.85 3.27 -6.91
C LEU A 106 5.39 3.82 -8.26
N LEU A 107 5.58 5.11 -8.54
CA LEU A 107 5.27 5.73 -9.83
C LEU A 107 6.08 5.11 -10.97
N ASN A 108 7.33 4.71 -10.73
CA ASN A 108 8.12 3.98 -11.72
C ASN A 108 7.54 2.60 -12.09
N GLY A 109 6.79 1.96 -11.18
CA GLY A 109 6.18 0.64 -11.41
C GLY A 109 4.69 0.68 -11.76
N TYR A 110 3.97 1.72 -11.33
CA TYR A 110 2.51 1.84 -11.41
C TYR A 110 2.07 3.21 -11.95
N GLY A 111 2.92 3.93 -12.67
CA GLY A 111 2.65 5.30 -13.15
C GLY A 111 1.43 5.40 -14.08
N GLU A 112 1.06 4.32 -14.75
CA GLU A 112 -0.18 4.25 -15.53
C GLU A 112 -1.43 4.19 -14.65
N ASN A 113 -1.30 3.73 -13.40
CA ASN A 113 -2.40 3.53 -12.45
C ASN A 113 -2.58 4.71 -11.48
N VAL A 114 -2.39 5.92 -12.00
CA VAL A 114 -2.66 7.16 -11.28
C VAL A 114 -4.09 7.63 -11.58
N PHE A 115 -4.82 7.99 -10.53
CA PHE A 115 -6.20 8.43 -10.61
C PHE A 115 -6.41 9.76 -9.88
N VAL A 116 -7.22 10.64 -10.47
CA VAL A 116 -7.58 11.95 -9.92
C VAL A 116 -9.04 11.97 -9.47
N SER A 117 -9.31 12.61 -8.34
CA SER A 117 -10.67 12.79 -7.84
C SER A 117 -11.51 13.61 -8.82
N MET A 118 -12.75 13.17 -9.05
CA MET A 118 -13.72 13.89 -9.88
C MET A 118 -14.46 15.01 -9.12
N LYS A 119 -14.05 15.33 -7.87
CA LYS A 119 -14.68 16.40 -7.08
C LYS A 119 -14.69 17.72 -7.84
N GLU A 120 -13.56 18.12 -8.41
CA GLU A 120 -13.43 19.40 -9.11
C GLU A 120 -14.09 19.39 -10.48
N LEU A 121 -14.25 18.20 -11.10
CA LEU A 121 -14.79 18.06 -12.45
C LEU A 121 -16.32 17.92 -12.48
N GLN A 122 -16.91 17.23 -11.49
CA GLN A 122 -18.33 16.85 -11.50
C GLN A 122 -18.99 16.91 -10.11
N GLY A 123 -18.31 17.42 -9.07
CA GLY A 123 -18.82 17.45 -7.70
C GLY A 123 -18.93 16.08 -7.02
N LYS A 124 -18.47 15.00 -7.68
CA LYS A 124 -18.56 13.63 -7.18
C LYS A 124 -17.33 13.32 -6.32
N THR A 125 -17.53 13.25 -5.00
CA THR A 125 -16.45 13.10 -4.02
C THR A 125 -15.89 11.68 -3.91
N HIS A 126 -16.65 10.67 -4.33
CA HIS A 126 -16.24 9.26 -4.21
C HIS A 126 -15.69 8.66 -5.51
N LEU A 127 -15.77 9.41 -6.62
CA LEU A 127 -15.33 8.94 -7.93
C LEU A 127 -13.96 9.49 -8.29
N PHE A 128 -13.23 8.67 -9.01
CA PHE A 128 -11.92 8.92 -9.55
C PHE A 128 -11.90 8.63 -11.05
N THR A 129 -11.05 9.33 -11.79
CA THR A 129 -10.76 9.05 -13.21
C THR A 129 -9.27 8.89 -13.42
N ARG A 130 -8.86 8.09 -14.42
CA ARG A 130 -7.43 7.95 -14.74
C ARG A 130 -6.81 9.31 -15.06
N TYR A 131 -5.61 9.57 -14.54
CA TYR A 131 -4.88 10.82 -14.72
C TYR A 131 -4.35 10.96 -16.16
N SER A 132 -3.73 9.90 -16.66
CA SER A 132 -3.24 9.81 -18.04
C SER A 132 -4.34 9.38 -19.01
N PRO A 133 -4.38 9.90 -20.25
CA PRO A 133 -5.34 9.47 -21.26
C PRO A 133 -5.22 7.98 -21.61
N PRO A 134 -6.33 7.31 -22.00
CA PRO A 134 -7.69 7.85 -22.09
C PRO A 134 -8.38 7.93 -20.71
N LYS A 135 -9.07 9.06 -20.45
CA LYS A 135 -9.74 9.38 -19.17
C LYS A 135 -11.15 8.76 -19.05
N GLU A 136 -11.31 7.51 -19.49
CA GLU A 136 -12.63 6.87 -19.59
C GLU A 136 -12.92 5.95 -18.39
N ASP A 137 -11.88 5.54 -17.66
CA ASP A 137 -12.04 4.70 -16.47
C ASP A 137 -12.62 5.52 -15.32
N VAL A 138 -13.89 5.29 -14.99
CA VAL A 138 -14.47 5.73 -13.73
C VAL A 138 -14.13 4.71 -12.65
N ALA A 139 -13.65 5.17 -11.51
CA ALA A 139 -13.20 4.30 -10.43
C ALA A 139 -13.66 4.78 -9.05
N VAL A 140 -13.68 3.86 -8.10
CA VAL A 140 -13.88 4.10 -6.67
C VAL A 140 -12.74 3.46 -5.88
N LEU A 141 -12.45 4.00 -4.71
CA LEU A 141 -11.55 3.33 -3.76
C LEU A 141 -12.22 2.08 -3.21
N ASP A 142 -11.45 1.01 -3.02
CA ASP A 142 -11.90 -0.15 -2.25
C ASP A 142 -12.36 0.29 -0.86
N LEU A 143 -13.57 -0.16 -0.45
CA LEU A 143 -14.18 0.07 0.86
C LEU A 143 -13.29 -0.25 2.07
N GLN A 144 -12.23 -1.02 1.86
CA GLN A 144 -11.26 -1.41 2.89
C GLN A 144 -10.03 -0.50 2.95
N SER A 145 -9.89 0.43 2.01
CA SER A 145 -8.78 1.37 1.96
C SER A 145 -8.82 2.35 3.12
N THR A 146 -7.63 2.69 3.60
CA THR A 146 -7.37 3.73 4.59
C THR A 146 -7.62 5.14 4.07
N LEU A 147 -7.69 5.33 2.76
CA LEU A 147 -7.93 6.64 2.13
C LEU A 147 -9.41 6.96 1.91
N ILE A 148 -10.31 6.05 2.32
CA ILE A 148 -11.74 6.34 2.29
C ILE A 148 -12.09 7.41 3.30
N ARG A 149 -12.86 8.38 2.83
CA ARG A 149 -13.38 9.47 3.64
C ARG A 149 -14.90 9.47 3.59
N ALA A 150 -15.53 10.08 4.60
CA ALA A 150 -16.95 10.31 4.58
C ALA A 150 -17.35 11.11 3.33
N ILE A 151 -18.56 10.88 2.81
CA ILE A 151 -19.07 11.54 1.58
C ILE A 151 -19.04 13.08 1.70
N THR A 152 -19.22 13.60 2.92
CA THR A 152 -19.20 15.02 3.26
C THR A 152 -17.79 15.62 3.35
N SER A 153 -16.74 14.78 3.36
CA SER A 153 -15.36 15.22 3.45
C SER A 153 -14.72 15.35 2.07
N SER A 154 -13.76 16.27 1.93
CA SER A 154 -12.95 16.35 0.72
C SER A 154 -12.18 15.04 0.50
N PRO A 155 -12.26 14.43 -0.69
CA PRO A 155 -11.49 13.23 -1.00
C PRO A 155 -10.02 13.58 -1.20
N VAL A 156 -9.20 12.54 -1.19
CA VAL A 156 -7.81 12.63 -1.66
C VAL A 156 -7.82 13.03 -3.14
N SER A 157 -6.97 14.00 -3.52
CA SER A 157 -6.99 14.57 -4.86
C SER A 157 -6.41 13.65 -5.92
N LEU A 158 -5.29 12.99 -5.61
CA LEU A 158 -4.58 12.08 -6.51
C LEU A 158 -4.16 10.82 -5.75
N VAL A 159 -4.36 9.67 -6.36
CA VAL A 159 -3.96 8.38 -5.81
C VAL A 159 -3.21 7.56 -6.85
N ILE A 160 -2.24 6.78 -6.39
CA ILE A 160 -1.66 5.68 -7.16
C ILE A 160 -2.23 4.37 -6.64
N ALA A 161 -2.64 3.48 -7.54
CA ALA A 161 -3.20 2.18 -7.21
C ALA A 161 -2.30 1.05 -7.71
N ARG A 162 -2.12 0.01 -6.90
CA ARG A 162 -1.45 -1.21 -7.36
C ARG A 162 -2.38 -2.04 -8.25
N ASP A 163 -3.59 -2.30 -7.76
CA ASP A 163 -4.53 -3.24 -8.37
C ASP A 163 -5.82 -2.51 -8.76
N ILE A 164 -6.33 -2.83 -9.95
CA ILE A 164 -7.58 -2.31 -10.49
C ILE A 164 -8.48 -3.51 -10.80
N ARG A 165 -9.65 -3.58 -10.14
CA ARG A 165 -10.63 -4.65 -10.36
C ARG A 165 -11.89 -4.10 -11.00
N PHE A 166 -12.36 -4.74 -12.06
CA PHE A 166 -13.59 -4.33 -12.74
C PHE A 166 -14.76 -5.18 -12.22
N SER A 167 -15.85 -4.53 -11.80
CA SER A 167 -17.09 -5.24 -11.51
C SER A 167 -17.76 -5.66 -12.83
N SER A 168 -18.10 -6.94 -12.96
CA SER A 168 -18.80 -7.49 -14.13
C SER A 168 -20.30 -7.15 -14.17
N SER A 169 -20.84 -6.50 -13.13
CA SER A 169 -22.26 -6.16 -13.04
C SER A 169 -22.50 -4.66 -13.25
N ILE A 170 -22.93 -4.33 -14.48
CA ILE A 170 -23.70 -3.15 -14.90
C ILE A 170 -23.34 -1.84 -14.17
N ARG A 171 -22.13 -1.35 -14.46
CA ARG A 171 -21.66 0.04 -14.64
C ARG A 171 -20.15 -0.04 -14.54
N ALA A 172 -19.43 0.41 -15.56
CA ALA A 172 -17.97 0.31 -15.75
C ALA A 172 -17.16 1.06 -14.67
N THR A 173 -17.31 0.67 -13.41
CA THR A 173 -16.66 1.30 -12.27
C THR A 173 -15.56 0.37 -11.77
N ALA A 174 -14.32 0.80 -11.95
CA ALA A 174 -13.15 0.13 -11.43
C ALA A 174 -13.06 0.30 -9.91
N VAL A 175 -12.54 -0.71 -9.21
CA VAL A 175 -12.24 -0.67 -7.78
C VAL A 175 -10.72 -0.61 -7.61
N LEU A 176 -10.24 0.52 -7.10
CA LEU A 176 -8.82 0.77 -6.82
C LEU A 176 -8.44 0.15 -5.49
N SER A 177 -7.50 -0.79 -5.51
CA SER A 177 -7.05 -1.53 -4.31
C SER A 177 -5.56 -1.31 -4.07
N PHE A 178 -5.18 -1.24 -2.79
CA PHE A 178 -3.83 -0.86 -2.34
C PHE A 178 -3.43 0.50 -2.92
N VAL A 179 -4.00 1.55 -2.34
CA VAL A 179 -3.81 2.92 -2.82
C VAL A 179 -2.91 3.74 -1.90
N GLY A 180 -2.23 4.73 -2.48
CA GLY A 180 -1.48 5.75 -1.75
C GLY A 180 -1.79 7.13 -2.30
N GLU A 181 -1.89 8.13 -1.42
CA GLU A 181 -2.08 9.53 -1.81
C GLU A 181 -0.80 10.05 -2.47
N ILE A 182 -0.90 10.67 -3.64
CA ILE A 182 0.27 11.28 -4.29
C ILE A 182 0.03 12.76 -4.58
N LYS A 183 1.11 13.49 -4.88
CA LYS A 183 1.05 14.88 -5.33
C LYS A 183 1.40 14.98 -6.81
N SER A 184 0.81 15.95 -7.50
CA SER A 184 1.07 16.17 -8.93
C SER A 184 2.54 16.42 -9.23
N GLN A 185 3.24 17.15 -8.34
CA GLN A 185 4.67 17.41 -8.47
C GLN A 185 5.56 16.15 -8.46
N TRP A 186 5.05 14.99 -8.06
CA TRP A 186 5.82 13.75 -8.02
C TRP A 186 5.74 12.96 -9.33
N ILE A 187 4.77 13.26 -10.22
CA ILE A 187 4.51 12.49 -11.44
C ILE A 187 5.49 12.88 -12.57
N ALA A 188 6.11 14.05 -12.51
CA ALA A 188 6.92 14.64 -13.57
C ALA A 188 8.44 14.42 -13.44
N TYR A 189 8.89 13.51 -12.56
CA TYR A 189 10.30 13.24 -12.29
C TYR A 189 10.67 11.79 -12.57
#